data_AF-A0AAD7CLH4-F1
#
_entry.id   AF-A0AAD7CLH4-F1
#
_cell.length_a   1.000
_cell.length_b   1.000
_cell.length_c   1.000
_cell.angle_alpha   90.00
_cell.angle_beta   90.00
_cell.angle_gamma   90.00
#
_symmetry.space_group_name_H-M   'P 1'
#
loop_
_entity.id
_entity.type
_entity.pdbx_description
1 polymer ?
#
loop_
_entity_poly.entity_id
_entity_poly.type
_entity_poly.pdbx_seq_one_letter_code
_entity_poly.pdbx_strand_id
1 'polypeptide(L)'
;EMHHLDLSVANWNTITLITGWLKSFQTATTLMSTTKCPVLSFTHAIFRGLQEDLRMSIAQLPTSTPSVLRNGLIEVGPETQ
;
A
#
# COMPACT_ATOMS: atom_id res chain seq x y z
N GLU A 1 13.83 24.77 19.98
CA GLU A 1 12.42 24.36 20.19
C GLU A 1 12.10 23.18 19.27
N MET A 2 11.79 21.99 19.81
CA MET A 2 11.48 20.77 19.01
C MET A 2 10.07 20.22 19.27
N HIS A 3 9.19 20.99 19.91
CA HIS A 3 7.83 20.55 20.28
C HIS A 3 6.84 20.46 19.10
N HIS A 4 7.22 20.88 17.89
CA HIS A 4 6.36 20.83 16.71
C HIS A 4 6.35 19.47 15.98
N LEU A 5 7.21 18.54 16.38
CA LEU A 5 7.32 17.21 15.75
C LEU A 5 6.66 16.10 16.59
N ASP A 6 5.90 16.45 17.63
CA ASP A 6 5.23 15.47 18.47
C ASP A 6 4.00 14.92 17.72
N LEU A 7 4.29 13.99 16.82
CA LEU A 7 3.29 13.24 16.09
C LEU A 7 2.54 12.37 17.10
N SER A 8 1.21 12.52 17.12
CA SER A 8 0.34 11.58 17.83
C SER A 8 0.68 10.14 17.45
N VAL A 9 0.50 9.22 18.41
CA VAL A 9 0.65 7.77 18.18
C VAL A 9 -0.13 7.32 16.94
N ALA A 10 -1.30 7.90 16.68
CA ALA A 10 -2.09 7.60 15.49
C ALA A 10 -1.37 7.99 14.17
N ASN A 11 -0.65 9.10 14.16
CA ASN A 11 0.12 9.53 13.01
C ASN A 11 1.35 8.66 12.80
N TRP A 12 2.04 8.26 13.88
CA TRP A 12 3.14 7.29 13.82
C TRP A 12 2.69 5.93 13.27
N ASN A 13 1.52 5.45 13.70
CA ASN A 13 0.93 4.23 13.16
C ASN A 13 0.63 4.36 11.66
N THR A 14 0.09 5.51 11.25
CA THR A 14 -0.19 5.81 9.83
C THR A 14 1.09 5.85 9.00
N ILE A 15 2.16 6.50 9.49
CA ILE A 15 3.46 6.53 8.81
C ILE A 15 4.05 5.12 8.71
N THR A 16 3.96 4.33 9.77
CA THR A 16 4.43 2.94 9.79
C THR A 16 3.70 2.10 8.74
N LEU A 17 2.38 2.26 8.63
CA LEU A 17 1.55 1.59 7.65
C LEU A 17 1.94 1.97 6.21
N ILE A 18 2.03 3.27 5.92
CA ILE A 18 2.38 3.77 4.58
C ILE A 18 3.80 3.33 4.19
N THR A 19 4.76 3.43 5.10
CA THR A 19 6.15 3.01 4.83
C THR A 19 6.28 1.50 4.66
N GLY A 20 5.46 0.69 5.34
CA GLY A 20 5.34 -0.74 5.09
C GLY A 20 4.88 -1.04 3.68
N TRP A 21 3.79 -0.39 3.24
CA TRP A 21 3.27 -0.56 1.89
C TRP A 21 4.27 -0.14 0.80
N LEU A 22 4.96 1.00 0.98
CA LEU A 22 5.99 1.47 0.05
C LEU A 22 7.15 0.48 -0.09
N LYS A 23 7.55 -0.18 1.00
CA LYS A 23 8.58 -1.24 0.96
C LYS A 23 8.11 -2.48 0.21
N SER A 24 6.88 -2.93 0.42
CA SER A 24 6.29 -4.03 -0.35
C SER A 24 6.26 -3.70 -1.84
N PHE A 25 5.82 -2.48 -2.20
CA PHE A 25 5.78 -2.02 -3.58
C PHE A 25 7.17 -1.94 -4.22
N GLN A 26 8.16 -1.40 -3.51
CA GLN A 26 9.56 -1.36 -3.95
C GLN A 26 10.10 -2.76 -4.21
N THR A 27 9.83 -3.70 -3.29
CA THR A 27 10.30 -5.09 -3.37
C THR A 27 9.70 -5.78 -4.60
N ALA A 28 8.39 -5.66 -4.79
CA ALA A 28 7.70 -6.20 -5.95
C ALA A 28 8.23 -5.62 -7.27
N THR A 29 8.43 -4.31 -7.33
CA THR A 29 8.95 -3.64 -8.53
C THR A 29 10.39 -4.05 -8.83
N THR A 30 11.22 -4.21 -7.80
CA THR A 30 12.60 -4.69 -7.93
C THR A 30 12.64 -6.15 -8.40
N LEU A 31 11.78 -6.98 -7.85
CA LEU A 31 11.66 -8.38 -8.24
C LEU A 31 11.21 -8.50 -9.71
N MET A 32 10.22 -7.71 -10.13
CA MET A 32 9.76 -7.68 -11.52
C MET A 32 10.83 -7.14 -12.48
N SER A 33 11.57 -6.09 -12.11
CA SER A 33 12.59 -5.48 -12.97
C SER A 33 13.83 -6.36 -13.15
N THR A 34 14.13 -7.21 -12.17
CA THR A 34 15.26 -8.16 -12.22
C THR A 34 14.90 -9.51 -12.84
N THR A 35 13.61 -9.80 -13.03
CA THR A 35 13.15 -11.05 -13.64
C THR A 35 13.26 -10.97 -15.17
N LYS A 36 14.24 -11.67 -15.75
CA LYS A 36 14.48 -11.69 -17.22
C LYS A 36 13.33 -12.26 -18.04
N CYS A 37 12.63 -13.26 -17.53
CA CYS A 37 11.50 -13.92 -18.21
C CYS A 37 10.36 -14.12 -17.21
N PRO A 38 9.58 -13.07 -16.91
CA PRO A 38 8.48 -13.18 -15.97
C PRO A 38 7.38 -14.04 -16.59
N VAL A 39 7.06 -15.15 -15.93
CA VAL A 39 5.88 -15.94 -16.29
C VAL A 39 4.62 -15.20 -15.85
N LEU A 40 3.55 -15.27 -16.63
CA LEU A 40 2.31 -14.53 -16.36
C LEU A 40 1.75 -14.83 -14.96
N SER A 41 1.82 -16.09 -14.52
CA SER A 41 1.39 -16.52 -13.19
C SER A 41 2.19 -15.86 -12.05
N PHE A 42 3.49 -15.62 -12.27
CA PHE A 42 4.37 -14.96 -11.31
C PHE A 42 4.05 -13.48 -11.19
N THR A 43 3.94 -12.78 -12.32
CA THR A 43 3.53 -11.37 -12.35
C THR A 43 2.16 -11.19 -11.69
N HIS A 44 1.20 -12.05 -12.01
CA HIS A 44 -0.15 -12.01 -11.44
C HIS A 44 -0.13 -12.27 -9.91
N ALA A 45 0.67 -13.22 -9.43
CA ALA A 45 0.81 -13.47 -8.00
C ALA A 45 1.37 -12.27 -7.23
N ILE A 46 2.40 -11.59 -7.78
CA ILE A 46 2.96 -10.39 -7.16
C ILE A 46 1.93 -9.25 -7.13
N PHE A 47 1.23 -9.00 -8.24
CA PHE A 47 0.18 -7.97 -8.28
C PHE A 47 -0.95 -8.26 -7.28
N ARG A 48 -1.41 -9.52 -7.19
CA ARG A 48 -2.42 -9.93 -6.21
C ARG A 48 -1.94 -9.75 -4.77
N GLY A 49 -0.68 -10.05 -4.49
CA GLY A 49 -0.06 -9.80 -3.18
C GLY A 49 -0.09 -8.32 -2.82
N LEU A 50 0.33 -7.44 -3.74
CA LEU A 50 0.29 -5.99 -3.52
C LEU A 50 -1.13 -5.45 -3.31
N GLN A 51 -2.11 -5.96 -4.06
CA GLN A 51 -3.50 -5.57 -3.90
C GLN A 51 -4.05 -5.97 -2.52
N GLU A 52 -3.74 -7.18 -2.03
CA GLU A 52 -4.21 -7.60 -0.71
C GLU A 52 -3.50 -6.84 0.41
N ASP A 53 -2.19 -6.62 0.30
CA ASP A 53 -1.42 -5.78 1.25
C ASP A 53 -2.00 -4.36 1.34
N LEU A 54 -2.37 -3.78 0.19
CA LEU A 54 -3.02 -2.47 0.14
C LEU A 54 -4.40 -2.52 0.80
N ARG A 55 -5.22 -3.52 0.48
CA ARG A 55 -6.57 -3.69 1.04
C ARG A 55 -6.54 -3.82 2.56
N MET A 56 -5.62 -4.63 3.07
CA MET A 56 -5.40 -4.82 4.51
C MET A 56 -4.91 -3.53 5.18
N SER A 57 -4.06 -2.77 4.50
CA SER A 57 -3.59 -1.48 5.01
C SER A 57 -4.74 -0.47 5.10
N ILE A 58 -5.56 -0.35 4.05
CA ILE A 58 -6.74 0.54 4.06
C ILE A 58 -7.74 0.14 5.15
N ALA A 59 -7.91 -1.16 5.41
CA ALA A 59 -8.80 -1.65 6.46
C ALA A 59 -8.35 -1.25 7.87
N GLN A 60 -7.05 -1.02 8.07
CA GLN A 60 -6.47 -0.57 9.34
C GLN A 60 -6.46 0.95 9.50
N LEU A 61 -6.88 1.71 8.48
CA LEU A 61 -6.94 3.17 8.58
C LEU A 61 -8.01 3.61 9.59
N PRO A 62 -7.74 4.66 10.40
CA PRO A 62 -8.71 5.22 11.32
C PRO A 62 -9.99 5.67 10.60
N THR A 63 -11.15 5.58 11.27
CA THR A 63 -12.44 6.06 10.75
C THR A 63 -12.48 7.58 10.54
N SER A 64 -11.52 8.32 11.09
CA SER A 64 -11.30 9.75 10.83
C SER A 64 -10.62 10.03 9.47
N THR A 65 -10.21 8.99 8.74
CA THR A 65 -9.57 9.16 7.42
C THR A 65 -10.60 9.61 6.39
N PRO A 66 -10.34 10.65 5.59
CA PRO A 66 -11.25 11.11 4.55
C PRO A 66 -11.74 9.96 3.66
N SER A 67 -13.05 9.82 3.53
CA SER A 67 -13.69 8.76 2.74
C SER A 67 -13.25 8.78 1.28
N VAL A 68 -12.86 9.94 0.73
CA VAL A 68 -12.28 10.08 -0.61
C VAL A 68 -10.95 9.33 -0.74
N LEU A 69 -10.09 9.36 0.28
CA LEU A 69 -8.83 8.62 0.25
C LEU A 69 -9.08 7.12 0.42
N ARG A 70 -10.00 6.75 1.32
CA ARG A 70 -10.40 5.37 1.52
C ARG A 70 -11.01 4.76 0.24
N ASN A 71 -11.92 5.49 -0.40
CA ASN A 71 -12.61 5.05 -1.61
C ASN A 71 -11.67 5.08 -2.81
N GLY A 72 -10.89 6.13 -3.01
CA GLY A 72 -9.90 6.20 -4.10
C GLY A 72 -8.83 5.11 -4.04
N LEU A 73 -8.53 4.58 -2.85
CA LEU A 73 -7.63 3.43 -2.69
C LEU A 73 -8.33 2.07 -2.87
N ILE A 74 -9.65 1.99 -2.67
CA ILE A 74 -10.47 0.77 -2.86
C ILE A 74 -10.93 0.64 -4.31
N GLU A 75 -11.23 1.75 -4.97
CA GLU A 75 -11.83 1.83 -6.31
C GLU A 75 -10.79 1.63 -7.43
N VAL A 76 -9.49 1.59 -7.11
CA VAL A 76 -8.39 1.25 -8.05
C VAL A 76 -8.21 -0.29 -8.17
N GLY A 77 -9.28 -1.05 -7.98
CA GLY A 77 -9.37 -2.48 -8.28
C GLY A 77 -10.21 -2.71 -9.54
N PRO A 78 -9.88 -3.75 -10.31
CA PRO A 78 -9.59 -3.68 -11.75
C PRO A 78 -10.72 -3.06 -12.58
N GLU A 79 -10.34 -2.33 -13.62
CA GLU A 79 -11.23 -1.98 -14.74
C GLU A 79 -11.95 -3.24 -15.24
N THR A 80 -13.20 -3.43 -14.80
CA THR A 80 -14.17 -4.26 -15.50
C THR A 80 -14.70 -3.45 -16.67
N GLN A 81 -14.12 -3.76 -17.83
CA GLN A 81 -14.74 -3.89 -19.16
C GLN A 81 -16.08 -3.19 -19.41
#